data_AF-A0A821D9U2-F1
#
_entry.id   AF-A0A821D9U2-F1
#
_cell.length_a   1.000
_cell.length_b   1.000
_cell.length_c   1.000
_cell.angle_alpha   90.00
_cell.angle_beta   90.00
_cell.angle_gamma   90.00
#
_symmetry.space_group_name_H-M   'P 1'
#
loop_
_entity.id
_entity.type
_entity.pdbx_description
1 polymer ?
#
loop_
_entity_poly.entity_id
_entity_poly.type
_entity_poly.pdbx_seq_one_letter_code
_entity_poly.pdbx_strand_id
1 'polypeptide(L)'
;MRVFACSLIHLAFECTRTTLSYPDDAPSSTCDSMMPSNGASSIPCQSNYVIEANKYQYSSNDNIQITVRGETSFNRFKSVLLVAKDSSDTNILGHWSSTDTSVSIVSCNDTLTNGITLTSSDYKSQIQATWHSPSTAAQGNIVI
;
A
#
# COMPACT_ATOMS: atom_id res chain seq x y z
N MET A 1 43.37 -47.07 -3.23
CA MET A 1 44.61 -46.35 -2.91
C MET A 1 44.36 -44.86 -3.11
N ARG A 2 44.25 -44.15 -1.98
CA ARG A 2 44.57 -42.73 -1.69
C ARG A 2 44.83 -41.71 -2.83
N VAL A 3 43.98 -40.64 -2.81
CA VAL A 3 44.18 -39.16 -2.97
C VAL A 3 44.79 -38.61 -4.29
N PHE A 4 44.50 -37.45 -4.92
CA PHE A 4 43.97 -36.09 -4.60
C PHE A 4 43.25 -35.50 -5.83
N ALA A 5 42.05 -34.91 -5.68
CA ALA A 5 41.77 -33.46 -5.74
C ALA A 5 42.13 -32.70 -7.04
N CYS A 6 41.10 -32.21 -7.75
CA CYS A 6 41.14 -30.87 -8.33
C CYS A 6 39.71 -30.31 -8.36
N SER A 7 39.39 -29.56 -7.31
CA SER A 7 38.16 -28.79 -7.16
C SER A 7 38.05 -27.74 -8.26
N LEU A 8 36.92 -27.70 -8.94
CA LEU A 8 36.41 -26.49 -9.57
C LEU A 8 35.02 -26.24 -8.97
N ILE A 9 35.03 -25.51 -7.85
CA ILE A 9 33.83 -24.98 -7.22
C ILE A 9 33.30 -23.91 -8.18
N HIS A 10 32.25 -24.24 -8.93
CA HIS A 10 31.43 -23.23 -9.59
C HIS A 10 30.72 -22.42 -8.50
N LEU A 11 31.34 -21.32 -8.06
CA LEU A 11 30.63 -20.22 -7.42
C LEU A 11 29.70 -19.63 -8.49
N ALA A 12 28.55 -20.27 -8.67
CA ALA A 12 27.38 -19.60 -9.21
C ALA A 12 27.04 -18.51 -8.20
N PHE A 13 27.53 -17.31 -8.46
CA PHE A 13 27.10 -16.09 -7.79
C PHE A 13 25.67 -15.85 -8.29
N GLU A 14 24.73 -16.62 -7.73
CA GLU A 14 23.31 -16.33 -7.84
C GLU A 14 23.15 -14.94 -7.24
N CYS A 15 23.06 -13.96 -8.13
CA CYS A 15 22.70 -12.60 -7.80
C CYS A 15 21.26 -12.67 -7.30
N THR A 16 21.10 -13.04 -6.03
CA THR A 16 19.83 -12.95 -5.33
C THR A 16 19.47 -11.47 -5.40
N ARG A 17 18.57 -11.14 -6.31
CA ARG A 17 17.93 -9.83 -6.35
C ARG A 17 17.14 -9.73 -5.06
N THR A 18 17.78 -9.25 -4.00
CA THR A 18 17.08 -8.68 -2.86
C THR A 18 16.26 -7.55 -3.43
N THR A 19 14.99 -7.83 -3.72
CA THR A 19 14.02 -6.77 -3.93
C THR A 19 13.97 -6.03 -2.61
N LEU A 20 14.66 -4.89 -2.56
CA LEU A 20 14.52 -3.93 -1.48
C LEU A 20 13.06 -3.47 -1.54
N SER A 21 12.19 -4.16 -0.83
CA SER A 21 10.91 -3.60 -0.43
C SER A 21 11.28 -2.37 0.40
N TYR A 22 11.10 -1.20 -0.21
CA TYR A 22 11.45 0.09 0.36
C TYR A 22 10.75 0.23 1.72
N PRO A 23 11.49 0.27 2.84
CA PRO A 23 10.93 0.66 4.14
C PRO A 23 10.69 2.18 4.20
N ASP A 24 11.34 2.93 3.32
CA ASP A 24 11.16 4.37 3.20
C ASP A 24 9.98 4.67 2.28
N ASP A 25 9.22 5.69 2.67
CA ASP A 25 7.96 6.16 2.07
C ASP A 25 7.86 5.92 0.56
N ALA A 26 6.69 5.46 0.11
CA ALA A 26 6.39 5.36 -1.31
C ALA A 26 6.79 6.70 -1.99
N PRO A 27 7.66 6.70 -3.01
CA PRO A 27 8.12 7.93 -3.63
C PRO A 27 6.92 8.80 -3.98
N SER A 28 6.99 10.11 -3.76
CA SER A 28 5.85 11.03 -3.95
C SER A 28 5.14 10.84 -5.30
N SER A 29 5.91 10.62 -6.38
CA SER A 29 5.42 10.33 -7.74
C SER A 29 4.57 9.06 -7.86
N THR A 30 4.71 8.12 -6.93
CA THR A 30 3.93 6.88 -6.84
C THR A 30 2.52 7.15 -6.30
N CYS A 31 2.34 8.17 -5.46
CA CYS A 31 1.03 8.54 -4.93
C CYS A 31 0.10 9.11 -6.02
N ASP A 32 0.67 9.87 -6.94
CA ASP A 32 -0.08 10.43 -8.08
C ASP A 32 -0.52 9.34 -9.04
N SER A 33 0.43 8.56 -9.54
CA SER A 33 0.15 7.50 -10.52
C SER A 33 -0.59 6.31 -9.93
N MET A 34 -0.45 6.07 -8.61
CA MET A 34 -0.83 4.82 -7.93
C MET A 34 -0.28 3.57 -8.64
N MET A 35 0.76 3.74 -9.47
CA MET A 35 1.37 2.65 -10.22
C MET A 35 2.55 2.09 -9.43
N PRO A 36 2.59 0.78 -9.17
CA PRO A 36 3.75 0.17 -8.54
C PRO A 36 4.96 0.28 -9.48
N SER A 37 6.15 0.53 -8.90
CA SER A 37 7.40 0.76 -9.63
C SER A 37 7.87 -0.43 -10.49
N ASN A 38 7.28 -1.61 -10.31
CA ASN A 38 7.57 -2.81 -11.09
C ASN A 38 6.77 -2.90 -12.40
N GLY A 39 5.95 -1.91 -12.74
CA GLY A 39 5.18 -1.88 -13.99
C GLY A 39 4.12 -2.98 -14.10
N ALA A 40 3.70 -3.55 -12.96
CA ALA A 40 2.63 -4.55 -12.94
C ALA A 40 1.35 -3.94 -13.55
N SER A 41 0.76 -4.66 -14.50
CA SER A 41 -0.49 -4.25 -15.12
C SER A 41 -1.65 -4.35 -14.13
N SER A 42 -2.60 -3.43 -14.24
CA SER A 42 -3.86 -3.50 -13.48
C SER A 42 -4.55 -4.85 -13.74
N ILE A 43 -5.02 -5.50 -12.68
CA ILE A 43 -5.70 -6.79 -12.78
C ILE A 43 -7.15 -6.53 -13.21
N PRO A 44 -7.70 -7.24 -14.21
CA PRO A 44 -9.02 -6.97 -14.77
C PRO A 44 -10.17 -7.37 -13.82
N CYS A 45 -11.23 -6.56 -13.82
CA CYS A 45 -12.61 -6.66 -13.29
C CYS A 45 -12.92 -7.36 -11.95
N GLN A 46 -12.18 -8.37 -11.50
CA GLN A 46 -12.40 -9.08 -10.24
C GLN A 46 -11.09 -9.15 -9.44
N SER A 47 -10.99 -8.27 -8.45
CA SER A 47 -9.92 -8.28 -7.46
C SER A 47 -10.22 -9.34 -6.40
N ASN A 48 -9.22 -10.14 -6.01
CA ASN A 48 -9.30 -11.04 -4.86
C ASN A 48 -9.08 -10.30 -3.53
N TYR A 49 -9.12 -8.97 -3.55
CA TYR A 49 -8.90 -8.08 -2.43
C TYR A 49 -10.04 -7.07 -2.35
N VAL A 50 -10.48 -6.80 -1.14
CA VAL A 50 -11.63 -5.94 -0.82
C VAL A 50 -11.12 -4.74 -0.03
N ILE A 51 -11.58 -3.55 -0.41
CA ILE A 51 -11.47 -2.31 0.35
C ILE A 51 -12.89 -1.96 0.78
N GLU A 52 -13.12 -1.88 2.08
CA GLU A 52 -14.45 -1.66 2.65
C GLU A 52 -14.41 -0.54 3.68
N ALA A 53 -15.35 0.39 3.56
CA ALA A 53 -15.53 1.47 4.51
C ALA A 53 -16.66 1.15 5.48
N ASN A 54 -16.53 1.53 6.75
CA ASN A 54 -17.61 1.38 7.73
C ASN A 54 -18.82 2.28 7.45
N LYS A 55 -18.65 3.33 6.62
CA LYS A 55 -19.71 4.18 6.08
C LYS A 55 -19.30 4.76 4.72
N TYR A 56 -20.29 5.00 3.84
CA TYR A 56 -20.08 5.51 2.47
C TYR A 56 -20.56 6.96 2.28
N GLN A 57 -21.09 7.57 3.34
CA GLN A 57 -21.41 8.99 3.38
C GLN A 57 -20.58 9.63 4.48
N TYR A 58 -20.14 10.87 4.24
CA TYR A 58 -19.25 11.58 5.15
C TYR A 58 -19.64 13.04 5.26
N SER A 59 -19.32 13.62 6.41
CA SER A 59 -19.37 15.05 6.72
C SER A 59 -17.94 15.57 6.94
N SER A 60 -17.78 16.89 7.04
CA SER A 60 -16.49 17.48 7.42
C SER A 60 -16.02 16.95 8.77
N ASN A 61 -14.73 16.64 8.90
CA ASN A 61 -14.11 16.06 10.09
C ASN A 61 -14.62 14.66 10.50
N ASP A 62 -15.33 13.98 9.61
CA ASP A 62 -15.69 12.58 9.85
C ASP A 62 -14.47 11.66 9.85
N ASN A 63 -14.56 10.63 10.69
CA ASN A 63 -13.60 9.53 10.72
C ASN A 63 -14.25 8.30 10.07
N ILE A 64 -13.61 7.76 9.03
CA ILE A 64 -14.06 6.58 8.30
C ILE A 64 -13.02 5.48 8.46
N GLN A 65 -13.43 4.36 9.03
CA GLN A 65 -12.56 3.19 9.13
C GLN A 65 -12.59 2.44 7.80
N ILE A 66 -11.41 2.22 7.24
CA ILE A 66 -11.17 1.47 6.03
C ILE A 66 -10.51 0.15 6.39
N THR A 67 -11.10 -0.94 5.90
CA THR A 67 -10.54 -2.29 6.00
C THR A 67 -10.08 -2.73 4.63
N VAL A 68 -8.80 -3.13 4.53
CA VAL A 68 -8.26 -3.79 3.33
C VAL A 68 -8.04 -5.24 3.68
N ARG A 69 -8.60 -6.18 2.91
CA ARG A 69 -8.47 -7.61 3.18
C ARG A 69 -8.46 -8.44 1.91
N GLY A 70 -7.94 -9.66 2.03
CA GLY A 70 -8.24 -10.72 1.07
C GLY A 70 -9.72 -11.07 1.04
N GLU A 71 -10.24 -11.45 -0.11
CA GLU A 71 -11.59 -12.01 -0.24
C GLU A 71 -11.71 -13.34 0.53
N THR A 72 -10.64 -14.16 0.49
CA THR A 72 -10.50 -15.39 1.29
C THR A 72 -9.25 -15.34 2.18
N SER A 73 -9.14 -16.26 3.14
CA SER A 73 -7.95 -16.40 4.01
C SER A 73 -6.66 -16.74 3.25
N PHE A 74 -6.77 -17.25 2.01
CA PHE A 74 -5.63 -17.55 1.16
C PHE A 74 -5.14 -16.32 0.37
N ASN A 75 -5.97 -15.28 0.23
CA ASN A 75 -5.61 -14.05 -0.47
C ASN A 75 -4.88 -13.12 0.49
N ARG A 76 -3.54 -13.23 0.50
CA ARG A 76 -2.68 -12.37 1.32
C ARG A 76 -1.95 -11.37 0.43
N PHE A 77 -1.58 -10.23 1.01
CA PHE A 77 -0.83 -9.16 0.34
C PHE A 77 0.41 -8.78 1.16
N LYS A 78 1.43 -8.27 0.48
CA LYS A 78 2.72 -7.86 1.09
C LYS A 78 2.94 -6.35 1.07
N SER A 79 2.20 -5.63 0.23
CA SER A 79 2.30 -4.19 0.07
C SER A 79 0.92 -3.64 -0.27
N VAL A 80 0.68 -2.39 0.10
CA VAL A 80 -0.48 -1.60 -0.26
C VAL A 80 -0.02 -0.15 -0.39
N LEU A 81 -0.68 0.62 -1.25
CA LEU A 81 -0.63 2.08 -1.21
C LEU A 81 -2.08 2.55 -1.31
N LEU A 82 -2.56 3.26 -0.28
CA LEU A 82 -3.87 3.90 -0.31
C LEU A 82 -3.73 5.41 -0.10
N VAL A 83 -4.50 6.15 -0.88
CA VAL A 83 -4.69 7.59 -0.79
C VAL A 83 -6.17 7.87 -1.04
N ALA A 84 -6.70 8.94 -0.47
CA ALA A 84 -8.07 9.36 -0.72
C ALA A 84 -8.05 10.53 -1.71
N LYS A 85 -8.66 10.37 -2.87
CA LYS A 85 -8.69 11.38 -3.95
C LYS A 85 -10.08 11.97 -4.13
N ASP A 86 -10.15 13.26 -4.46
CA ASP A 86 -11.36 13.83 -5.02
C ASP A 86 -11.66 13.20 -6.39
N SER A 87 -12.90 12.74 -6.56
CA SER A 87 -13.37 12.15 -7.81
C SER A 87 -13.35 13.12 -9.01
N SER A 88 -13.31 14.43 -8.77
CA SER A 88 -13.41 15.47 -9.81
C SER A 88 -12.07 15.94 -10.36
N ASP A 89 -11.00 15.96 -9.55
CA ASP A 89 -9.72 16.56 -9.93
C ASP A 89 -8.48 15.79 -9.44
N THR A 90 -8.65 14.58 -8.90
CA THR A 90 -7.58 13.67 -8.41
C THR A 90 -6.75 14.19 -7.24
N ASN A 91 -7.11 15.34 -6.66
CA ASN A 91 -6.41 15.89 -5.50
C ASN A 91 -6.52 14.93 -4.31
N ILE A 92 -5.39 14.70 -3.62
CA ILE A 92 -5.38 13.91 -2.40
C ILE A 92 -5.94 14.76 -1.25
N LEU A 93 -6.97 14.26 -0.58
CA LEU A 93 -7.71 14.97 0.46
C LEU A 93 -7.74 14.19 1.78
N GLY A 94 -7.72 14.96 2.87
CA GLY A 94 -7.80 14.42 4.23
C GLY A 94 -6.47 13.86 4.70
N HIS A 95 -6.51 13.14 5.82
CA HIS A 95 -5.34 12.50 6.41
C HIS A 95 -5.69 11.14 6.99
N TRP A 96 -4.67 10.35 7.31
CA TRP A 96 -4.81 8.99 7.79
C TRP A 96 -4.22 8.83 9.18
N SER A 97 -4.81 7.93 9.94
CA SER A 97 -4.22 7.37 11.16
C SER A 97 -4.48 5.87 11.22
N SER A 98 -3.69 5.15 12.02
CA SER A 98 -3.95 3.74 12.30
C SER A 98 -3.40 3.34 13.67
N THR A 99 -4.07 2.39 14.31
CA THR A 99 -3.58 1.65 15.47
C THR A 99 -3.01 0.28 15.09
N ASP A 100 -3.11 -0.11 13.81
CA ASP A 100 -2.54 -1.34 13.26
C ASP A 100 -1.03 -1.13 13.02
N THR A 101 -0.21 -1.90 13.73
CA THR A 101 1.25 -1.83 13.64
C THR A 101 1.81 -2.30 12.28
N SER A 102 0.97 -2.93 11.46
CA SER A 102 1.29 -3.30 10.08
C SER A 102 1.20 -2.13 9.11
N VAL A 103 0.60 -1.00 9.51
CA VAL A 103 0.34 0.17 8.67
C VAL A 103 1.35 1.28 8.99
N SER A 104 1.94 1.85 7.93
CA SER A 104 2.76 3.05 8.01
C SER A 104 2.02 4.21 7.37
N ILE A 105 2.07 5.38 8.01
CA ILE A 105 1.49 6.63 7.49
C ILE A 105 2.56 7.34 6.67
N VAL A 106 2.25 7.67 5.41
CA VAL A 106 3.20 8.29 4.48
C VAL A 106 2.74 9.69 4.08
N SER A 107 3.68 10.48 3.57
CA SER A 107 3.42 11.80 3.01
C SER A 107 3.52 11.77 1.49
N CYS A 108 2.42 12.09 0.83
CA CYS A 108 2.31 12.18 -0.62
C CYS A 108 2.27 13.66 -1.04
N ASN A 109 3.04 14.03 -2.05
CA ASN A 109 3.10 15.39 -2.62
C ASN A 109 3.30 16.49 -1.57
N ASP A 110 4.28 16.29 -0.69
CA ASP A 110 4.67 17.20 0.40
C ASP A 110 3.57 17.49 1.44
N THR A 111 2.41 16.83 1.31
CA THR A 111 1.33 16.90 2.29
C THR A 111 1.49 15.76 3.28
N LEU A 112 1.52 16.10 4.56
CA LEU A 112 1.75 15.12 5.62
C LEU A 112 0.54 14.20 5.78
N THR A 113 0.83 12.94 6.10
CA THR A 113 -0.14 11.94 6.57
C THR A 113 -1.34 11.67 5.66
N ASN A 114 -1.22 11.92 4.36
CA ASN A 114 -2.32 11.80 3.39
C ASN A 114 -2.32 10.48 2.59
N GLY A 115 -1.42 9.54 2.93
CA GLY A 115 -1.45 8.18 2.42
C GLY A 115 -1.03 7.14 3.46
N ILE A 116 -1.23 5.86 3.12
CA ILE A 116 -0.74 4.73 3.92
C ILE A 116 -0.05 3.66 3.08
N THR A 117 0.91 2.98 3.69
CA THR A 117 1.59 1.78 3.18
C THR A 117 1.72 0.73 4.29
N LEU A 118 2.45 -0.36 4.04
CA LEU A 118 2.77 -1.38 5.05
C LEU A 118 4.17 -1.19 5.64
N THR A 119 4.33 -1.50 6.92
CA THR A 119 5.61 -1.41 7.66
C THR A 119 6.59 -2.54 7.32
N SER A 120 6.12 -3.66 6.77
CA SER A 120 6.96 -4.80 6.39
C SER A 120 6.39 -5.54 5.19
N SER A 121 7.26 -6.31 4.51
CA SER A 121 6.88 -7.18 3.38
C SER A 121 6.33 -8.55 3.81
N ASP A 122 6.02 -8.76 5.09
CA ASP A 122 5.36 -9.98 5.57
C ASP A 122 3.94 -10.06 5.02
N TYR A 123 3.46 -11.27 4.77
CA TYR A 123 2.09 -11.47 4.30
C TYR A 123 1.05 -11.06 5.34
N LYS A 124 0.15 -10.15 4.96
CA LYS A 124 -1.05 -9.80 5.73
C LYS A 124 -2.30 -10.27 5.01
N SER A 125 -3.29 -10.72 5.79
CA SER A 125 -4.63 -11.07 5.28
C SER A 125 -5.60 -9.90 5.38
N GLN A 126 -5.34 -8.97 6.31
CA GLN A 126 -6.15 -7.79 6.56
C GLN A 126 -5.30 -6.71 7.22
N ILE A 127 -5.63 -5.45 6.94
CA ILE A 127 -5.21 -4.27 7.71
C ILE A 127 -6.41 -3.35 7.96
N GLN A 128 -6.27 -2.46 8.94
CA GLN A 128 -7.24 -1.39 9.17
C GLN A 128 -6.54 -0.03 9.29
N ALA A 129 -7.18 1.00 8.76
CA ALA A 129 -6.76 2.39 8.92
C ALA A 129 -7.99 3.31 8.99
N THR A 130 -7.82 4.50 9.54
CA THR A 130 -8.86 5.52 9.59
C THR A 130 -8.49 6.66 8.66
N TRP A 131 -9.38 6.97 7.71
CA TRP A 131 -9.33 8.19 6.94
C TRP A 131 -10.13 9.28 7.65
N HIS A 132 -9.54 10.47 7.73
CA HIS A 132 -10.11 11.66 8.33
C HIS A 132 -10.48 12.64 7.22
N SER A 133 -11.79 12.88 7.10
CA SER A 133 -12.35 13.86 6.16
C SER A 133 -11.79 15.27 6.45
N PRO A 134 -11.51 16.07 5.41
CA PRO A 134 -11.11 17.46 5.58
C PRO A 134 -12.07 18.29 6.44
N SER A 135 -11.56 19.37 7.03
CA SER A 135 -12.34 20.28 7.86
C SER A 135 -13.26 21.18 7.04
N THR A 136 -12.87 21.52 5.82
CA THR A 136 -13.77 22.12 4.82
C THR A 136 -14.48 21.00 4.08
N ALA A 137 -15.80 21.12 3.91
CA ALA A 137 -16.57 20.13 3.17
C ALA A 137 -15.94 19.94 1.78
N ALA A 138 -15.37 18.76 1.54
CA ALA A 138 -15.03 18.37 0.19
C ALA A 138 -16.34 18.38 -0.61
N GLN A 139 -16.34 19.09 -1.73
CA GLN A 139 -17.57 19.41 -2.47
C GLN A 139 -18.06 18.22 -3.31
N GLY A 140 -17.36 17.09 -3.25
CA GLY A 140 -17.56 15.95 -4.13
C GLY A 140 -17.33 14.60 -3.47
N ASN A 141 -17.37 13.56 -4.30
CA ASN A 141 -17.15 12.20 -3.86
C ASN A 141 -15.66 11.95 -3.64
N ILE A 142 -15.35 11.13 -2.65
CA ILE A 142 -14.00 10.66 -2.37
C ILE A 142 -13.85 9.23 -2.89
N VAL A 143 -12.74 8.97 -3.57
CA VAL A 143 -12.34 7.65 -4.05
C VAL A 143 -11.11 7.22 -3.27
N ILE A 144 -11.13 5.99 -2.75
CA ILE A 144 -10.04 5.34 -2.03
C ILE A 144 -9.59 4.14 -2.85
#